data_AF-A0A8J8CCS8-F1
#
_entry.id   AF-A0A8J8CCS8-F1
#
_cell.length_a   1.000
_cell.length_b   1.000
_cell.length_c   1.000
_cell.angle_alpha   90.00
_cell.angle_beta   90.00
_cell.angle_gamma   90.00
#
_symmetry.space_group_name_H-M   'P 1'
#
loop_
_entity.id
_entity.type
_entity.pdbx_description
1 polymer ?
#
loop_
_entity_poly.entity_id
_entity_poly.type
_entity_poly.pdbx_seq_one_letter_code
_entity_poly.pdbx_strand_id
1 'polypeptide(L)'
;MLTNEQFDRFHNEFDFLVKKYREQYFRHTGRDWSAYERSYEQRIRHAAAELYSVVKSASSIIFSTDDRMGRPPKVTPEQKVVMLLLKEIFSLSNRKMSGLLSLFGPLTDIDICYKTVERAYSSMPVRLIIHNMFVLLASGAGGNLTGDGTGYSPVDNETLPFHARER
;
A
#
# COMPACT_ATOMS: atom_id res chain seq x y z
N MET A 1 -4.28 -42.46 -12.42
CA MET A 1 -4.33 -41.65 -13.66
C MET A 1 -5.78 -41.54 -14.07
N LEU A 2 -6.27 -40.35 -14.43
CA LEU A 2 -7.61 -40.22 -15.01
C LEU A 2 -7.63 -40.94 -16.36
N THR A 3 -8.73 -41.62 -16.67
CA THR A 3 -8.95 -42.12 -18.03
C THR A 3 -9.32 -40.95 -18.95
N ASN A 4 -9.03 -41.08 -20.24
CA ASN A 4 -9.37 -40.04 -21.23
C ASN A 4 -10.87 -39.69 -21.19
N GLU A 5 -11.74 -40.69 -20.98
CA GLU A 5 -13.18 -40.47 -20.84
C GLU A 5 -13.56 -39.64 -19.61
N GLN A 6 -12.83 -39.74 -18.50
CA GLN A 6 -13.08 -38.92 -17.31
C GLN A 6 -12.62 -37.49 -17.53
N PHE A 7 -11.52 -37.30 -18.25
CA PHE A 7 -11.01 -35.98 -18.63
C PHE A 7 -11.96 -35.27 -19.60
N ASP A 8 -12.46 -35.97 -20.63
CA ASP A 8 -13.40 -35.41 -21.60
C ASP A 8 -14.73 -35.03 -20.95
N ARG A 9 -15.21 -35.82 -19.98
CA ARG A 9 -16.42 -35.50 -19.22
C ARG A 9 -16.25 -34.22 -18.40
N PHE A 10 -15.13 -34.10 -17.69
CA PHE A 10 -14.79 -32.92 -16.91
C PHE A 10 -14.66 -31.68 -17.79
N HIS A 11 -13.99 -31.79 -18.94
CA HIS A 11 -13.85 -30.69 -19.89
C HIS A 11 -15.20 -30.19 -20.39
N ASN A 12 -16.10 -31.11 -20.78
CA ASN A 12 -17.43 -30.75 -21.26
C ASN A 12 -18.29 -30.10 -20.17
N GLU A 13 -18.21 -30.58 -18.93
CA GLU A 13 -18.90 -30.00 -17.79
C GLU A 13 -18.37 -28.60 -17.46
N PHE A 14 -17.05 -28.42 -17.54
CA PHE A 14 -16.41 -27.13 -17.36
C PHE A 14 -16.80 -26.13 -18.46
N ASP A 15 -16.79 -26.55 -19.72
CA ASP A 15 -17.24 -25.71 -20.85
C ASP A 15 -18.71 -25.30 -20.70
N PHE A 16 -19.55 -26.22 -20.26
CA PHE A 16 -20.95 -25.93 -19.97
C PHE A 16 -21.12 -24.91 -18.84
N LEU A 17 -20.38 -25.07 -17.74
CA LEU A 17 -20.36 -24.13 -16.61
C LEU A 17 -19.87 -22.75 -17.05
N VAL A 18 -18.76 -22.68 -17.80
CA VAL A 18 -18.22 -21.42 -18.33
C VAL A 18 -19.23 -20.75 -19.25
N LYS A 19 -19.91 -21.52 -20.12
CA LYS A 19 -20.94 -21.01 -21.01
C LYS A 19 -22.13 -20.45 -20.23
N LYS A 20 -22.65 -21.21 -19.26
CA LYS A 20 -23.74 -20.76 -18.37
C LYS A 20 -23.36 -19.50 -17.58
N TYR A 21 -22.15 -19.46 -17.05
CA TYR A 21 -21.64 -18.29 -16.33
C TYR A 21 -21.56 -17.06 -17.25
N ARG A 22 -21.06 -17.23 -18.48
CA ARG A 22 -21.06 -16.14 -19.48
C ARG A 22 -22.49 -15.71 -19.83
N GLU A 23 -23.40 -16.62 -20.12
CA GLU A 23 -24.78 -16.25 -20.45
C GLU A 23 -25.50 -15.51 -19.30
N GLN A 24 -25.24 -15.91 -18.05
CA GLN A 24 -25.89 -15.35 -16.87
C GLN A 24 -25.28 -14.02 -16.41
N TYR A 25 -23.96 -13.86 -16.51
CA TYR A 25 -23.24 -12.72 -15.93
C TYR A 25 -22.56 -11.81 -16.97
N PHE A 26 -22.31 -12.28 -18.20
CA PHE A 26 -21.77 -11.45 -19.28
C PHE A 26 -22.90 -10.65 -19.94
N ARG A 27 -23.33 -9.57 -19.28
CA ARG A 27 -23.98 -8.47 -20.00
C ARG A 27 -22.92 -7.81 -20.89
N HIS A 28 -23.15 -7.73 -22.19
CA HIS A 28 -22.36 -6.90 -23.11
C HIS A 28 -22.59 -5.41 -22.80
N THR A 29 -22.12 -4.94 -21.65
CA THR A 29 -21.77 -3.53 -21.50
C THR A 29 -20.38 -3.39 -22.12
N GLY A 30 -20.28 -2.82 -23.32
CA GLY A 30 -18.98 -2.40 -23.83
C GLY A 30 -18.34 -1.52 -22.77
N ARG A 31 -17.25 -1.99 -22.14
CA ARG A 31 -16.59 -1.26 -21.08
C ARG A 31 -16.09 0.05 -21.71
N ASP A 32 -16.62 1.18 -21.25
CA ASP A 32 -16.13 2.49 -21.69
C ASP A 32 -14.71 2.66 -21.12
N TRP A 33 -13.73 2.34 -21.96
CA TRP A 33 -12.31 2.44 -21.62
C TRP A 33 -11.92 3.86 -21.26
N SER A 34 -12.52 4.88 -21.88
CA SER A 34 -12.21 6.28 -21.58
C SER A 34 -12.72 6.67 -20.20
N ALA A 35 -13.95 6.27 -19.85
CA ALA A 35 -14.47 6.48 -18.49
C ALA A 35 -13.64 5.71 -17.44
N TYR A 36 -13.23 4.48 -17.75
CA TYR A 36 -12.37 3.70 -16.87
C TYR A 36 -11.03 4.38 -16.64
N GLU A 37 -10.33 4.79 -17.70
CA GLU A 37 -9.03 5.48 -17.58
C GLU A 37 -9.13 6.78 -16.78
N ARG A 38 -10.16 7.60 -17.01
CA ARG A 38 -10.40 8.81 -16.22
C ARG A 38 -10.60 8.50 -14.74
N SER A 39 -11.40 7.49 -14.43
CA SER A 39 -11.63 7.08 -13.04
C SER A 39 -10.37 6.53 -12.39
N TYR A 40 -9.55 5.79 -13.14
CA TYR A 40 -8.28 5.26 -12.67
C TYR A 40 -7.28 6.38 -12.38
N GLU A 41 -7.13 7.33 -13.30
CA GLU A 41 -6.25 8.49 -13.12
C GLU A 41 -6.66 9.31 -11.89
N GLN A 42 -7.96 9.55 -11.70
CA GLN A 42 -8.48 10.23 -10.51
C GLN A 42 -8.14 9.46 -9.24
N ARG A 43 -8.34 8.14 -9.21
CA ARG A 43 -8.01 7.30 -8.06
C ARG A 43 -6.52 7.37 -7.70
N ILE A 44 -5.63 7.31 -8.70
CA ILE A 44 -4.19 7.43 -8.47
C ILE A 44 -3.83 8.82 -7.92
N ARG A 45 -4.39 9.88 -8.50
CA ARG A 45 -4.17 11.25 -8.05
C ARG A 45 -4.64 11.46 -6.60
N HIS A 46 -5.84 10.98 -6.27
CA HIS A 46 -6.38 11.05 -4.91
C HIS A 46 -5.53 10.23 -3.94
N ALA A 47 -5.19 8.99 -4.28
CA ALA A 47 -4.34 8.15 -3.42
C ALA A 47 -2.98 8.79 -3.14
N ALA A 48 -2.34 9.41 -4.14
CA ALA A 48 -1.08 10.12 -3.97
C ALA A 48 -1.22 11.35 -3.05
N ALA A 49 -2.30 12.12 -3.20
CA ALA A 49 -2.56 13.30 -2.37
C ALA A 49 -2.85 12.91 -0.90
N GLU A 50 -3.67 11.88 -0.69
CA GLU A 50 -3.98 11.34 0.64
C GLU A 50 -2.71 10.81 1.32
N LEU A 51 -1.91 10.00 0.61
CA LEU A 51 -0.65 9.47 1.13
C LEU A 51 0.27 10.60 1.63
N TYR A 52 0.43 11.65 0.81
CA TYR A 52 1.26 12.79 1.17
C TYR A 52 0.69 13.59 2.35
N SER A 53 -0.63 13.76 2.41
CA SER A 53 -1.32 14.43 3.51
C SER A 53 -1.10 13.72 4.85
N VAL A 54 -1.20 12.39 4.86
CA VAL A 54 -0.97 11.58 6.07
C VAL A 54 0.50 11.66 6.49
N VAL A 55 1.46 11.56 5.56
CA VAL A 55 2.89 11.71 5.88
C VAL A 55 3.20 13.07 6.50
N LYS A 56 2.61 14.15 5.96
CA LYS A 56 2.79 15.51 6.47
C LYS A 56 2.17 15.68 7.87
N SER A 57 0.99 15.10 8.08
CA SER A 57 0.32 15.11 9.39
C SER A 57 1.09 14.30 10.43
N ALA A 58 1.72 13.19 10.01
CA ALA A 58 2.55 12.38 10.88
C ALA A 58 3.88 13.07 11.25
N SER A 59 4.45 13.85 10.33
CA SER A 59 5.70 14.58 10.58
C SER A 59 5.52 15.81 11.47
N SER A 60 4.38 16.49 11.41
CA SER A 60 4.09 17.66 12.25
C SER A 60 3.97 17.33 13.75
N ILE A 61 3.68 16.06 14.10
CA ILE A 61 3.63 15.58 15.48
C ILE A 61 5.04 15.54 16.10
N ILE A 62 6.08 15.44 15.28
CA ILE A 62 7.46 15.32 15.77
C ILE A 62 7.95 16.68 16.23
N PHE A 63 8.10 16.86 17.54
CA PHE A 63 8.80 17.99 18.11
C PHE A 63 10.29 17.88 17.77
N SER A 64 10.78 18.78 16.92
CA SER A 64 12.21 18.90 16.65
C SER A 64 12.83 19.76 17.76
N THR A 65 13.70 19.17 18.58
CA THR A 65 14.69 19.96 19.32
C THR A 65 15.70 20.45 18.30
N ASP A 66 15.54 21.71 17.88
CA ASP A 66 16.47 22.39 17.00
C ASP A 66 17.80 22.58 17.71
N ASP A 67 18.72 21.63 17.48
CA ASP A 67 20.14 21.91 17.57
C ASP A 67 20.91 20.92 16.68
N ARG A 68 20.89 21.19 15.37
CA ARG A 68 21.74 20.45 14.42
C ARG A 68 22.86 21.37 13.94
N MET A 69 24.01 21.28 14.59
CA MET A 69 25.27 21.76 14.00
C MET A 69 25.56 20.96 12.72
N GLY A 70 25.59 21.63 11.56
CA GLY A 70 26.04 21.05 10.29
C GLY A 70 25.27 21.50 9.05
N ARG A 71 25.69 21.01 7.88
CA ARG A 71 25.02 21.28 6.59
C ARG A 71 23.62 20.64 6.59
N PRO A 72 22.57 21.35 6.15
CA PRO A 72 21.24 20.76 6.06
C PRO A 72 21.25 19.54 5.12
N PRO A 73 20.51 18.47 5.46
CA PRO A 73 20.41 17.31 4.60
C PRO A 73 19.71 17.66 3.29
N LYS A 74 20.21 17.12 2.17
CA LYS A 74 19.60 17.32 0.83
C LYS A 74 18.17 16.78 0.71
N VAL A 75 17.81 15.81 1.56
CA VAL A 75 16.51 15.11 1.52
C VAL A 75 15.90 15.15 2.90
N THR A 76 14.67 15.66 2.99
CA THR A 76 13.94 15.78 4.26
C THR A 76 13.50 14.40 4.78
N PRO A 77 13.21 14.26 6.08
CA PRO A 77 12.62 13.05 6.64
C PRO A 77 11.33 12.61 5.93
N GLU A 78 10.44 13.55 5.58
CA GLU A 78 9.19 13.29 4.86
C GLU A 78 9.45 12.71 3.48
N GLN A 79 10.36 13.33 2.71
CA GLN A 79 10.75 12.84 1.40
C GLN A 79 11.33 11.41 1.46
N LYS A 80 12.11 11.10 2.52
CA LYS A 80 12.61 9.74 2.75
C LYS A 80 11.48 8.75 3.01
N VAL A 81 10.47 9.12 3.78
CA VAL A 81 9.30 8.27 4.05
C VAL A 81 8.52 8.02 2.76
N VAL A 82 8.20 9.06 2.00
CA VAL A 82 7.50 8.94 0.70
C VAL A 82 8.29 8.02 -0.23
N MET A 83 9.60 8.20 -0.32
CA MET A 83 10.48 7.34 -1.11
C MET A 83 10.42 5.87 -0.67
N LEU A 84 10.45 5.59 0.64
CA LEU A 84 10.35 4.22 1.15
C LEU A 84 8.98 3.60 0.85
N LEU A 85 7.90 4.37 0.96
CA LEU A 85 6.54 3.91 0.66
C LEU A 85 6.38 3.61 -0.83
N LEU A 86 6.82 4.50 -1.71
CA LEU A 86 6.78 4.26 -3.16
C LEU A 86 7.61 3.04 -3.54
N LYS A 87 8.80 2.89 -2.95
CA LYS A 87 9.63 1.70 -3.15
C LYS A 87 8.83 0.42 -2.81
N GLU A 88 8.12 0.40 -1.69
CA GLU A 88 7.36 -0.76 -1.24
C GLU A 88 6.11 -1.02 -2.10
N ILE A 89 5.32 0.02 -2.37
CA ILE A 89 4.11 -0.05 -3.22
C ILE A 89 4.44 -0.62 -4.60
N PHE A 90 5.57 -0.20 -5.19
CA PHE A 90 6.01 -0.69 -6.49
C PHE A 90 6.94 -1.91 -6.40
N SER A 91 7.16 -2.46 -5.21
CA SER A 91 8.04 -3.62 -4.97
C SER A 91 9.43 -3.48 -5.61
N LEU A 92 10.01 -2.28 -5.51
CA LEU A 92 11.30 -1.94 -6.12
C LEU A 92 12.47 -2.26 -5.17
N SER A 93 13.61 -2.69 -5.72
CA SER A 93 14.86 -2.76 -4.95
C SER A 93 15.41 -1.35 -4.69
N ASN A 94 16.26 -1.18 -3.66
CA ASN A 94 16.90 0.11 -3.36
C ASN A 94 17.65 0.70 -4.57
N ARG A 95 18.26 -0.17 -5.40
CA ARG A 95 18.96 0.22 -6.63
C ARG A 95 18.00 0.69 -7.71
N LYS A 96 16.91 -0.05 -7.93
CA LYS A 96 15.87 0.34 -8.92
C LYS A 96 15.20 1.65 -8.53
N MET A 97 14.87 1.82 -7.25
CA MET A 97 14.29 3.07 -6.74
C MET A 97 15.25 4.26 -6.93
N SER A 98 16.53 4.09 -6.58
CA SER A 98 17.53 5.14 -6.82
C SER A 98 17.67 5.48 -8.30
N GLY A 99 17.74 4.49 -9.19
CA GLY A 99 17.78 4.71 -10.63
C GLY A 99 16.54 5.46 -11.14
N LEU A 100 15.35 5.13 -10.64
CA LEU A 100 14.11 5.84 -10.96
C LEU A 100 14.16 7.30 -10.50
N LEU A 101 14.62 7.58 -9.27
CA LEU A 101 14.73 8.94 -8.74
C LEU A 101 15.77 9.77 -9.50
N SER A 102 16.88 9.16 -9.93
CA SER A 102 17.89 9.84 -10.75
C SER A 102 17.33 10.35 -12.07
N LEU A 103 16.29 9.71 -12.66
CA LEU A 103 15.61 10.22 -13.85
C LEU A 103 14.86 11.54 -13.57
N PHE A 104 14.37 11.71 -12.34
CA PHE A 104 13.68 12.92 -11.90
C PHE A 104 14.62 13.96 -11.26
N GLY A 105 15.91 13.64 -11.13
CA GLY A 105 16.92 14.55 -10.58
C GLY A 105 16.92 15.94 -11.24
N PRO A 106 16.90 16.05 -12.59
CA PRO A 106 16.83 17.35 -13.27
C PRO A 106 15.56 18.16 -12.97
N LEU A 107 14.45 17.49 -12.59
CA LEU A 107 13.17 18.14 -12.30
C LEU A 107 13.02 18.51 -10.83
N THR A 108 13.73 17.82 -9.94
CA THR A 108 13.53 17.90 -8.49
C THR A 108 14.75 18.44 -7.74
N ASP A 109 15.91 18.57 -8.39
CA ASP A 109 17.22 18.84 -7.80
C ASP A 109 17.62 17.86 -6.68
N ILE A 110 16.95 16.70 -6.64
CA ILE A 110 17.16 15.65 -5.65
C ILE A 110 17.99 14.54 -6.30
N ASP A 111 19.29 14.53 -5.99
CA ASP A 111 20.19 13.46 -6.38
C ASP A 111 20.33 12.42 -5.25
N ILE A 112 19.67 11.27 -5.41
CA ILE A 112 19.60 10.19 -4.42
C ILE A 112 20.29 8.94 -4.97
N CYS A 113 21.40 8.56 -4.33
CA CYS A 113 22.01 7.26 -4.56
C CYS A 113 21.34 6.16 -3.71
N TYR A 114 21.54 4.90 -4.08
CA TYR A 114 20.95 3.75 -3.39
C TYR A 114 21.28 3.70 -1.89
N LYS A 115 22.45 4.22 -1.46
CA LYS A 115 22.85 4.28 -0.05
C LYS A 115 21.97 5.23 0.77
N THR A 116 21.43 6.28 0.13
CA THR A 116 20.48 7.18 0.80
C THR A 116 19.17 6.45 1.09
N VAL A 117 18.72 5.57 0.20
CA VAL A 117 17.54 4.70 0.41
C VAL A 117 17.81 3.72 1.55
N GLU A 118 18.97 3.07 1.55
CA GLU A 118 19.36 2.11 2.59
C GLU A 118 19.43 2.76 3.98
N ARG A 119 20.07 3.94 4.08
CA ARG A 119 20.20 4.68 5.35
C ARG A 119 18.90 5.30 5.84
N ALA A 120 17.89 5.46 4.97
CA ALA A 120 16.60 6.01 5.37
C ALA A 120 15.93 5.13 6.43
N TYR A 121 16.04 3.80 6.33
CA TYR A 121 15.50 2.85 7.30
C TYR A 121 16.07 3.02 8.72
N SER A 122 17.33 3.43 8.83
CA SER A 122 18.01 3.63 10.12
C SER A 122 17.73 5.00 10.74
N SER A 123 17.08 5.90 10.01
CA SER A 123 16.87 7.28 10.46
C SER A 123 15.75 7.34 11.51
N MET A 124 16.07 7.86 12.70
CA MET A 124 15.08 7.99 13.80
C MET A 124 13.86 8.84 13.40
N PRO A 125 14.01 10.03 12.78
CA PRO A 125 12.86 10.79 12.29
C PRO A 125 11.97 10.00 11.33
N VAL A 126 12.56 9.22 10.41
CA VAL A 126 11.80 8.41 9.44
C VAL A 126 10.98 7.34 10.17
N ARG A 127 11.57 6.64 11.15
CA ARG A 127 10.86 5.63 11.96
C ARG A 127 9.71 6.23 12.76
N LEU A 128 9.90 7.41 13.34
CA LEU A 128 8.85 8.13 14.06
C LEU A 128 7.71 8.57 13.13
N ILE A 129 8.01 9.09 11.94
CA ILE A 129 6.96 9.47 10.98
C ILE A 129 6.14 8.24 10.56
N ILE A 130 6.80 7.12 10.26
CA ILE A 130 6.09 5.88 9.88
C ILE A 130 5.22 5.39 11.04
N HIS A 131 5.73 5.42 12.27
CA HIS A 131 4.96 5.06 13.45
C HIS A 131 3.74 5.97 13.66
N ASN A 132 3.93 7.29 13.59
CA ASN A 132 2.85 8.25 13.72
C ASN A 132 1.82 8.11 12.60
N MET A 133 2.26 7.85 11.37
CA MET A 133 1.38 7.56 10.24
C MET A 133 0.53 6.32 10.50
N PHE A 134 1.13 5.23 11.02
CA PHE A 134 0.39 4.05 11.41
C PHE A 134 -0.67 4.36 12.48
N VAL A 135 -0.31 5.14 13.51
CA VAL A 135 -1.25 5.56 14.57
C VAL A 135 -2.37 6.44 14.00
N LEU A 136 -2.07 7.39 13.11
CA LEU A 136 -3.07 8.27 12.48
C LEU A 136 -4.03 7.47 11.59
N LEU A 137 -3.52 6.52 10.82
CA LEU A 137 -4.36 5.64 10.00
C LEU A 137 -5.23 4.74 10.87
N ALA A 138 -4.67 4.16 11.94
CA ALA A 138 -5.40 3.31 12.86
C ALA A 138 -6.46 4.07 13.69
N SER A 139 -6.21 5.34 14.02
CA SER A 139 -7.12 6.17 14.83
C SER A 139 -8.16 6.95 14.01
N GLY A 140 -7.80 7.40 12.80
CA GLY A 140 -8.73 8.09 11.89
C GLY A 140 -9.68 7.14 11.16
N ALA A 141 -9.32 5.86 11.05
CA ALA A 141 -10.19 4.86 10.49
C ALA A 141 -11.06 4.21 11.57
N GLY A 142 -12.23 4.79 11.81
CA GLY A 142 -13.37 4.07 12.38
C GLY A 142 -13.92 2.96 11.46
N GLY A 143 -13.09 2.39 10.57
CA GLY A 143 -13.47 1.43 9.54
C GLY A 143 -12.28 0.58 9.11
N ASN A 144 -12.50 -0.72 9.01
CA ASN A 144 -11.54 -1.75 8.60
C ASN A 144 -10.60 -1.31 7.45
N LEU A 145 -9.42 -0.78 7.79
CA LEU A 145 -8.28 -0.63 6.84
C LEU A 145 -7.56 -1.95 6.58
N THR A 146 -8.07 -2.99 7.19
CA THR A 146 -7.54 -4.34 7.19
C THR A 146 -8.46 -5.17 6.32
N GLY A 147 -7.91 -5.77 5.26
CA GLY A 147 -8.60 -6.82 4.51
C GLY A 147 -9.11 -7.91 5.44
N ASP A 148 -9.99 -8.78 4.93
CA ASP A 148 -10.56 -9.86 5.73
C ASP A 148 -9.44 -10.65 6.46
N GLY A 149 -9.50 -10.66 7.79
CA GLY A 149 -8.51 -11.33 8.64
C GLY A 149 -7.28 -10.53 9.09
N THR A 150 -7.18 -9.22 8.82
CA THR A 150 -6.05 -8.39 9.34
C THR A 150 -6.43 -7.36 10.40
N GLY A 151 -7.71 -7.25 10.74
CA GLY A 151 -8.20 -6.33 11.77
C GLY A 151 -7.89 -6.83 13.17
N TYR A 152 -7.77 -5.92 14.13
CA TYR A 152 -8.10 -6.23 15.53
C TYR A 152 -9.59 -6.63 15.53
N SER A 153 -9.87 -7.91 15.30
CA SER A 153 -11.20 -8.45 15.54
C SER A 153 -11.40 -8.40 17.05
N PRO A 154 -12.36 -7.61 17.57
CA PRO A 154 -12.80 -7.83 18.93
C PRO A 154 -13.38 -9.24 18.89
N VAL A 155 -12.65 -10.19 19.46
CA VAL A 155 -13.24 -11.48 19.77
C VAL A 155 -14.30 -11.12 20.81
N ASP A 156 -15.56 -11.05 20.39
CA ASP A 156 -16.66 -10.80 21.29
C ASP A 156 -16.50 -11.77 22.47
N ASN A 157 -16.50 -11.25 23.70
CA ASN A 157 -16.33 -12.01 24.94
C ASN A 157 -17.32 -13.18 25.07
N GLU A 158 -18.36 -13.19 24.25
CA GLU A 158 -19.35 -14.26 24.13
C GLU A 158 -18.78 -15.55 23.52
N THR A 159 -17.71 -15.48 22.72
CA THR A 159 -17.10 -16.63 22.03
C THR A 159 -15.86 -17.21 22.73
N LEU A 160 -15.42 -16.62 23.85
CA LEU A 160 -14.34 -17.19 24.65
C LEU A 160 -14.80 -18.47 25.36
N PRO A 161 -14.01 -19.56 25.33
CA PRO A 161 -14.30 -20.74 26.12
C PRO A 161 -14.35 -20.39 27.62
N PHE A 162 -15.31 -21.01 28.33
CA PHE A 162 -15.70 -20.73 29.71
C PHE A 162 -14.53 -20.51 30.70
N HIS A 163 -13.38 -21.15 30.47
CA HIS A 163 -12.20 -21.06 31.34
C HIS A 163 -11.43 -19.73 31.27
N ALA A 164 -11.71 -18.85 30.32
CA ALA A 164 -11.01 -17.57 30.18
C ALA A 164 -11.75 -16.36 30.79
N ARG A 165 -12.92 -16.57 31.42
CA ARG A 165 -13.75 -15.48 31.97
C ARG A 165 -13.43 -15.06 33.40
N GLU A 166 -12.47 -15.71 34.05
CA GLU A 166 -12.07 -15.38 35.43
C GLU A 166 -10.55 -15.21 35.53
N ARG A 167 -10.03 -14.07 35.04
CA ARG A 167 -8.79 -13.43 35.51
C ARG A 167 -8.84 -11.93 35.28
#